data_AF-A0A3M6H3M6-F1
#
_entry.id   AF-A0A3M6H3M6-F1
#
_cell.length_a   1.000
_cell.length_b   1.000
_cell.length_c   1.000
_cell.angle_alpha   90.00
_cell.angle_beta   90.00
_cell.angle_gamma   90.00
#
_symmetry.space_group_name_H-M   'P 1'
#
loop_
_entity.id
_entity.type
_entity.pdbx_description
1 polymer ?
#
loop_
_entity_poly.entity_id
_entity_poly.type
_entity_poly.pdbx_seq_one_letter_code
_entity_poly.pdbx_strand_id
1 'polypeptide(L)'
;MMLLWVTHTTGIRVTELAQLEISDVLYPSGTVRPEVYLSPSITKGCRARNIYLTHPKCLEALERWFEVRVAHGWGYTGADEYRGMRPSSKLVLSHKFWSYGNC
;
A
#
# COMPACT_ATOMS: atom_id res chain seq x y z
N MET A 1 -0.70 -2.67 13.38
CA MET A 1 -1.44 -1.40 13.49
C MET A 1 -1.08 -0.41 12.37
N MET A 2 -1.03 -0.83 11.11
CA MET A 2 -0.73 0.06 9.98
C MET A 2 -1.89 1.02 9.68
N LEU A 3 -3.11 0.48 9.57
CA LEU A 3 -4.30 1.24 9.20
C LEU A 3 -4.49 2.51 10.05
N LEU A 4 -4.34 2.39 11.38
CA LEU A 4 -4.52 3.51 12.31
C LEU A 4 -3.52 4.64 12.07
N TRP A 5 -2.22 4.32 11.93
CA TRP A 5 -1.20 5.35 11.73
C TRP A 5 -1.37 6.02 10.38
N VAL A 6 -1.60 5.25 9.31
CA VAL A 6 -1.75 5.81 7.95
C VAL A 6 -2.98 6.72 7.87
N THR A 7 -4.15 6.30 8.36
CA THR A 7 -5.36 7.13 8.29
C THR A 7 -5.26 8.37 9.18
N HIS A 8 -4.68 8.23 10.37
CA HIS A 8 -4.52 9.34 11.30
C HIS A 8 -3.54 10.41 10.81
N THR A 9 -2.40 10.02 10.23
CA THR A 9 -1.37 11.00 9.83
C THR A 9 -1.62 11.62 8.45
N THR A 10 -2.34 10.93 7.57
CA THR A 10 -2.56 11.39 6.18
C THR A 10 -3.96 11.93 5.92
N GLY A 11 -4.95 11.58 6.77
CA GLY A 11 -6.35 11.86 6.51
C GLY A 11 -6.92 11.11 5.29
N ILE A 12 -6.27 10.03 4.85
CA ILE A 12 -6.82 9.14 3.82
C ILE A 12 -8.07 8.44 4.35
N ARG A 13 -9.12 8.37 3.51
CA ARG A 13 -10.32 7.63 3.88
C ARG A 13 -10.03 6.13 3.81
N VAL A 14 -10.61 5.33 4.70
CA VAL A 14 -10.39 3.87 4.74
C VAL A 14 -10.69 3.20 3.38
N THR A 15 -11.71 3.67 2.68
CA THR A 15 -12.07 3.16 1.35
C THR A 15 -11.05 3.53 0.27
N GLU A 16 -10.44 4.72 0.35
CA GLU A 16 -9.37 5.15 -0.56
C GLU A 16 -8.11 4.30 -0.31
N LEU A 17 -7.75 4.11 0.97
CA LEU A 17 -6.62 3.29 1.40
C LEU A 17 -6.76 1.82 0.96
N ALA A 18 -7.97 1.28 0.96
CA ALA A 18 -8.24 -0.08 0.50
C ALA A 18 -8.05 -0.28 -1.01
N GLN A 19 -8.08 0.80 -1.80
CA GLN A 19 -7.88 0.75 -3.25
C GLN A 19 -6.44 0.95 -3.68
N LEU A 20 -5.58 1.50 -2.82
CA LEU A 20 -4.16 1.70 -3.09
C LEU A 20 -3.46 0.39 -3.41
N GLU A 21 -2.55 0.45 -4.37
CA GLU A 21 -1.71 -0.65 -4.82
C GLU A 21 -0.27 -0.49 -4.33
N ILE A 22 0.52 -1.56 -4.40
CA ILE A 22 1.93 -1.53 -4.01
C ILE A 22 2.72 -0.52 -4.85
N SER A 23 2.43 -0.41 -6.15
CA SER A 23 3.08 0.57 -7.04
C SER A 23 2.81 2.03 -6.66
N ASP A 24 1.68 2.30 -6.01
CA ASP A 24 1.32 3.65 -5.58
C ASP A 24 2.15 4.09 -4.37
N VAL A 25 2.62 3.13 -3.56
CA VAL A 25 3.24 3.37 -2.24
C VAL A 25 4.73 3.08 -2.23
N LEU A 26 5.19 2.14 -3.05
CA LEU A 26 6.60 1.78 -3.17
C LEU A 26 7.18 2.22 -4.52
N TYR A 27 8.44 2.62 -4.51
CA TYR A 27 9.26 2.63 -5.72
C TYR A 27 9.64 1.19 -6.11
N PRO A 28 10.06 0.94 -7.37
CA PRO A 28 10.62 -0.36 -7.77
C PRO A 28 11.79 -0.79 -6.89
N SER A 29 12.56 0.16 -6.34
CA SER A 29 13.63 -0.10 -5.36
C SER A 29 13.16 -0.67 -4.03
N GLY A 30 11.85 -0.69 -3.77
CA GLY A 30 11.26 -1.06 -2.49
C GLY A 30 11.23 0.06 -1.46
N THR A 31 11.71 1.27 -1.77
CA THR A 31 11.60 2.43 -0.86
C THR A 31 10.18 2.98 -0.84
N VAL A 32 9.67 3.38 0.33
CA VAL A 32 8.36 4.03 0.45
C VAL A 32 8.38 5.40 -0.21
N ARG A 33 7.37 5.69 -1.04
CA ARG A 33 7.16 6.98 -1.67
C ARG A 33 6.70 8.00 -0.61
N PRO A 34 7.35 9.16 -0.49
CA PRO A 34 6.93 10.18 0.48
C PRO A 34 5.61 10.84 0.08
N GLU A 35 5.21 10.73 -1.17
CA GLU A 35 3.98 11.29 -1.73
C GLU A 35 3.25 10.22 -2.57
N VAL A 36 1.94 10.13 -2.40
CA VAL A 36 1.07 9.22 -3.14
C VAL A 36 -0.05 10.04 -3.78
N TYR A 37 -0.17 9.90 -5.10
CA TYR A 37 -1.26 10.51 -5.87
C TYR A 37 -2.51 9.63 -5.79
N LEU A 38 -3.61 10.19 -5.30
CA LEU A 38 -4.90 9.54 -5.31
C LEU A 38 -5.68 9.93 -6.56
N SER A 39 -5.85 8.99 -7.48
CA SER A 39 -6.65 9.18 -8.69
C SER A 39 -8.10 9.55 -8.38
N PRO A 40 -8.77 10.40 -9.19
CA PRO A 40 -10.19 10.67 -9.08
C PRO A 40 -11.04 9.40 -8.98
N SER A 41 -10.64 8.33 -9.67
CA SER A 41 -11.32 7.04 -9.69
C SER A 41 -11.39 6.33 -8.33
N ILE A 42 -10.45 6.62 -7.43
CA ILE A 42 -10.41 6.04 -6.08
C ILE A 42 -10.95 6.99 -5.00
N THR A 43 -10.97 8.29 -5.27
CA THR A 43 -11.41 9.30 -4.30
C THR A 43 -12.93 9.45 -4.24
N LYS A 44 -13.48 9.63 -3.04
CA LYS A 44 -14.89 10.03 -2.92
C LYS A 44 -15.05 11.48 -3.37
N GLY A 45 -15.92 11.70 -4.36
CA GLY A 45 -16.19 13.01 -4.97
C GLY A 45 -15.42 13.27 -6.28
N CYS A 46 -14.70 12.27 -6.80
CA CYS A 46 -14.00 12.33 -8.09
C CYS A 46 -13.01 13.50 -8.21
N ARG A 47 -12.29 13.81 -7.13
CA ARG A 47 -11.28 14.88 -7.10
C ARG A 47 -9.94 14.30 -6.70
N ALA A 48 -8.98 14.38 -7.62
CA ALA A 48 -7.61 13.97 -7.35
C ALA A 48 -7.02 14.74 -6.18
N ARG A 49 -6.20 14.07 -5.36
CA ARG A 49 -5.41 14.72 -4.31
C ARG A 49 -4.18 13.89 -3.97
N ASN A 50 -3.18 14.54 -3.38
CA ASN A 50 -1.99 13.85 -2.89
C ASN A 50 -2.09 13.64 -1.39
N ILE A 51 -1.52 12.53 -0.92
CA ILE A 51 -1.25 12.29 0.49
C ILE A 51 0.26 12.15 0.70
N TYR A 52 0.73 12.46 1.90
CA TYR A 52 2.15 12.43 2.23
C TYR A 52 2.43 11.39 3.32
N LEU A 53 3.30 10.44 3.02
CA LEU A 53 3.74 9.36 3.92
C LEU A 53 5.06 9.74 4.61
N THR A 54 5.09 10.88 5.30
CA THR A 54 6.33 11.44 5.88
C THR A 54 6.42 11.27 7.40
N HIS A 55 5.31 10.98 8.07
CA HIS A 55 5.29 10.87 9.53
C HIS A 55 6.04 9.59 9.99
N PRO A 56 7.01 9.67 10.93
CA PRO A 56 7.86 8.54 11.30
C PRO A 56 7.08 7.28 11.73
N LYS A 57 6.02 7.45 12.55
CA LYS A 57 5.16 6.33 12.97
C LYS A 57 4.35 5.71 11.83
N CYS A 58 4.05 6.48 10.79
CA CYS A 58 3.37 5.97 9.60
C CYS A 58 4.33 5.10 8.79
N LEU A 59 5.55 5.57 8.57
CA LEU A 59 6.62 4.81 7.92
C LEU A 59 6.92 3.52 8.69
N GLU A 60 7.15 3.59 9.99
CA GLU A 60 7.39 2.41 10.84
C GLU A 60 6.24 1.39 10.76
N ALA A 61 5.00 1.86 10.72
CA ALA A 61 3.84 0.98 10.62
C ALA A 61 3.68 0.34 9.22
N LEU A 62 4.09 1.04 8.16
CA LEU A 62 4.15 0.51 6.79
C LEU A 62 5.27 -0.53 6.67
N GLU A 63 6.46 -0.25 7.20
CA GLU A 63 7.58 -1.18 7.19
C GLU A 63 7.23 -2.52 7.86
N ARG A 64 6.67 -2.47 9.08
CA ARG A 64 6.18 -3.68 9.77
C ARG A 64 5.12 -4.44 8.97
N TRP A 65 4.28 -3.73 8.23
CA TRP A 65 3.26 -4.38 7.40
C TRP A 65 3.89 -5.12 6.22
N PHE A 66 4.88 -4.50 5.56
CA PHE A 66 5.60 -5.15 4.47
C PHE A 66 6.41 -6.36 4.94
N GLU A 67 7.03 -6.30 6.13
CA GLU A 67 7.72 -7.44 6.74
C GLU A 67 6.78 -8.64 6.91
N VAL A 68 5.57 -8.42 7.46
CA VAL A 68 4.55 -9.48 7.60
C VAL A 68 4.18 -10.05 6.23
N ARG A 69 3.96 -9.19 5.22
CA ARG A 69 3.61 -9.65 3.87
C ARG A 69 4.71 -10.49 3.23
N VAL A 70 5.96 -10.07 3.36
CA VAL A 70 7.11 -10.79 2.82
C VAL A 70 7.29 -12.14 3.53
N ALA A 71 7.24 -12.15 4.86
CA ALA A 71 7.40 -13.37 5.66
C ALA A 71 6.39 -14.46 5.32
N HIS A 72 5.18 -14.06 4.91
CA HIS A 72 4.13 -15.00 4.53
C HIS A 72 3.88 -15.11 3.01
N GLY A 73 4.62 -14.38 2.17
CA GLY A 73 4.51 -14.45 0.71
C GLY A 73 3.24 -13.84 0.09
N TRP A 74 2.64 -12.80 0.67
CA TRP A 74 1.33 -12.29 0.23
C TRP A 74 1.40 -11.39 -0.98
N GLY A 75 0.79 -11.84 -2.08
CA GLY A 75 0.83 -11.13 -3.35
C GLY A 75 2.25 -11.01 -3.89
N TYR A 76 3.07 -12.03 -3.65
CA TYR A 76 4.47 -12.11 -4.07
C TYR A 76 4.57 -12.61 -5.51
N THR A 77 5.53 -12.08 -6.29
CA THR A 77 5.79 -12.49 -7.69
C THR A 77 7.19 -13.08 -7.90
N GLY A 78 8.05 -13.08 -6.87
CA GLY A 78 9.43 -13.59 -7.01
C GLY A 78 10.39 -12.65 -7.74
N ALA A 79 9.98 -11.43 -8.06
CA ALA A 79 10.85 -10.40 -8.63
C ALA A 79 11.65 -9.68 -7.53
N ASP A 80 12.75 -9.01 -7.88
CA ASP A 80 13.50 -8.19 -6.92
C ASP A 80 12.86 -6.81 -6.69
N GLU A 81 12.00 -6.37 -7.61
CA GLU A 81 11.31 -5.09 -7.52
C GLU A 81 10.18 -5.10 -6.48
N TYR A 82 9.90 -3.93 -5.88
CA TYR A 82 8.82 -3.75 -4.91
C TYR A 82 8.93 -4.73 -3.72
N ARG A 83 10.16 -5.12 -3.35
CA ARG A 83 10.45 -6.14 -2.32
C ARG A 83 9.83 -7.51 -2.66
N GLY A 84 9.69 -7.80 -3.95
CA GLY A 84 9.07 -8.99 -4.53
C GLY A 84 7.55 -9.08 -4.45
N MET A 85 6.87 -8.02 -4.00
CA MET A 85 5.42 -7.93 -4.09
C MET A 85 4.97 -7.54 -5.51
N ARG A 86 3.83 -8.06 -5.95
CA ARG A 86 3.17 -7.67 -7.20
C ARG A 86 2.81 -6.18 -7.13
N PRO A 87 3.20 -5.35 -8.12
CA PRO A 87 2.91 -3.93 -8.13
C PRO A 87 1.40 -3.63 -8.02
N SER A 88 0.58 -4.43 -8.72
CA SER A 88 -0.88 -4.30 -8.74
C SER A 88 -1.61 -4.93 -7.53
N SER A 89 -0.87 -5.48 -6.56
CA SER A 89 -1.48 -6.01 -5.34
C SER A 89 -1.96 -4.87 -4.47
N LYS A 90 -3.14 -5.01 -3.84
CA LYS A 90 -3.65 -3.99 -2.91
C LYS A 90 -2.73 -3.87 -1.69
N LEU A 91 -2.51 -2.64 -1.22
CA LEU A 91 -1.74 -2.35 -0.01
C LEU A 91 -2.38 -3.05 1.19
N VAL A 92 -3.70 -2.86 1.36
CA VAL A 92 -4.51 -3.53 2.39
C VAL A 92 -5.11 -4.80 1.80
N LEU A 93 -4.81 -5.94 2.42
CA LEU A 93 -5.37 -7.22 1.99
C LEU A 93 -6.65 -7.54 2.78
N SER A 94 -7.64 -8.09 2.10
CA SER A 94 -8.82 -8.72 2.71
C SER A 94 -8.71 -10.23 2.58
N HIS A 95 -9.38 -10.97 3.49
CA HIS A 95 -9.36 -12.43 3.58
C HIS A 95 -9.62 -13.16 2.24
N LYS A 96 -10.32 -12.53 1.28
CA LYS A 96 -10.60 -13.12 -0.03
C LYS A 96 -9.48 -12.94 -1.08
N PHE A 97 -8.55 -12.01 -0.87
CA PHE A 97 -7.50 -11.68 -1.85
C PHE A 97 -6.23 -12.52 -1.70
N TRP A 98 -6.23 -13.50 -0.80
CA TRP A 98 -5.13 -14.45 -0.69
C TRP A 98 -5.13 -15.53 -1.78
N SER A 99 -6.29 -15.80 -2.36
CA SER A 99 -6.44 -16.95 -3.24
C SER A 99 -5.88 -16.65 -4.63
N TYR A 100 -4.83 -17.41 -4.97
CA TYR A 100 -4.22 -17.64 -6.28
C TYR A 100 -3.35 -16.53 -6.89
N GLY A 101 -2.07 -16.58 -6.53
CA GLY A 101 -1.04 -16.57 -7.58
C GLY A 101 -1.13 -17.87 -8.37
N ASN A 102 -1.57 -17.77 -9.62
CA ASN A 102 -1.23 -18.59 -10.80
C ASN A 102 -2.33 -18.45 -11.85
N CYS A 103 -2.15 -17.47 -12.74
CA CYS A 103 -2.49 -17.53 -14.16
C CYS A 103 -1.38 -16.79 -14.91
#